data_AF-A0A7C4A9R8-F1
#
_entry.id   AF-A0A7C4A9R8-F1
#
_cell.length_a   1.000
_cell.length_b   1.000
_cell.length_c   1.000
_cell.angle_alpha   90.00
_cell.angle_beta   90.00
_cell.angle_gamma   90.00
#
_symmetry.space_group_name_H-M   'P 1'
#
loop_
_entity.id
_entity.type
_entity.pdbx_description
1 polymer ?
#
loop_
_entity_poly.entity_id
_entity_poly.type
_entity_poly.pdbx_seq_one_letter_code
_entity_poly.pdbx_strand_id
1 'polypeptide(L)' 'MFKNVIAPIQAWLLSQGRCVGCGRELSEGKHEKRRDETEKITCVCGRIFIFDSKNKKYRRALLEEV' A
#
# COMPACT_ATOMS: atom_id res chain seq x y z
N MET A 1 -27.26 -0.83 6.16
CA MET A 1 -26.38 -0.18 5.15
C MET A 1 -25.15 0.47 5.80
N PHE A 2 -24.45 -0.24 6.70
CA PHE A 2 -23.20 0.19 7.33
C PHE A 2 -22.00 -0.63 6.82
N LYS A 3 -21.87 -0.77 5.50
CA LYS A 3 -20.69 -1.44 4.89
C LYS A 3 -19.75 -0.47 4.16
N ASN A 4 -20.09 0.82 4.08
CA ASN A 4 -19.41 1.76 3.18
C ASN A 4 -18.61 2.88 3.89
N VAL A 5 -18.51 2.90 5.22
CA VAL A 5 -17.84 4.00 5.95
C VAL A 5 -16.40 3.65 6.41
N ILE A 6 -16.00 2.37 6.33
CA ILE A 6 -14.61 1.95 6.69
C ILE A 6 -13.66 1.96 5.47
N ALA A 7 -14.19 1.69 4.27
CA ALA A 7 -13.47 1.77 3.00
C ALA A 7 -12.83 3.15 2.68
N PRO A 8 -13.46 4.32 2.97
CA PRO A 8 -12.87 5.60 2.60
C PRO A 8 -11.57 5.86 3.34
N ILE A 9 -11.42 5.48 4.61
CA ILE A 9 -10.21 5.81 5.39
C ILE A 9 -9.02 4.95 4.92
N GLN A 10 -9.24 3.67 4.62
CA GLN A 10 -8.15 2.81 4.12
C GLN A 10 -7.68 3.26 2.73
N ALA A 11 -8.63 3.60 1.84
CA ALA A 11 -8.30 4.16 0.53
C ALA A 11 -7.64 5.55 0.65
N TRP A 12 -8.09 6.38 1.59
CA TRP A 12 -7.54 7.70 1.86
C TRP A 12 -6.11 7.63 2.41
N LEU A 13 -5.84 6.77 3.39
CA LEU A 13 -4.48 6.54 3.90
C LEU A 13 -3.54 6.06 2.79
N LEU A 14 -3.98 5.13 1.93
CA LEU A 14 -3.19 4.70 0.78
C LEU A 14 -2.98 5.83 -0.24
N SER A 15 -3.98 6.69 -0.46
CA SER A 15 -3.84 7.85 -1.34
C SER A 15 -2.82 8.87 -0.81
N GLN A 16 -2.64 8.95 0.51
CA GLN A 16 -1.59 9.72 1.16
C GLN A 16 -0.25 8.98 1.23
N GLY A 17 -0.14 7.77 0.67
CA GLY A 17 1.07 6.96 0.76
C GLY A 17 1.36 6.47 2.17
N ARG A 18 0.33 6.26 3.00
CA ARG A 18 0.46 5.80 4.39
C ARG A 18 -0.02 4.37 4.58
N CYS A 19 0.61 3.67 5.51
CA CYS A 19 0.23 2.31 5.88
C CYS A 19 -1.12 2.29 6.60
N VAL A 20 -2.06 1.51 6.06
CA VAL A 20 -3.44 1.39 6.58
C VAL A 20 -3.56 0.84 7.99
N GLY A 21 -2.49 0.32 8.60
CA GLY A 21 -2.57 -0.21 9.95
C GLY A 21 -1.49 0.23 10.93
N CYS A 22 -0.52 1.07 10.54
CA CYS A 22 0.34 1.76 11.49
C CYS A 22 0.45 3.28 11.22
N GLY A 23 -0.18 3.79 10.17
CA GLY A 23 -0.24 5.22 9.84
C GLY A 23 1.06 5.86 9.32
N ARG A 24 2.20 5.16 9.42
CA ARG A 24 3.51 5.59 8.90
C ARG A 24 3.54 5.68 7.39
N GLU A 25 4.45 6.49 6.88
CA GLU A 25 4.62 6.68 5.44
C GLU A 25 5.23 5.43 4.81
N LEU A 26 4.70 5.03 3.66
CA LEU A 26 5.20 3.89 2.89
C LEU A 26 6.58 4.19 2.27
N SER A 27 6.95 5.46 2.14
CA SER A 27 8.29 5.90 1.77
C SER A 27 9.36 5.44 2.77
N GLU A 28 9.05 5.37 4.07
CA GLU A 28 9.96 4.89 5.12
C GLU A 28 10.17 3.37 5.10
N GLY A 29 9.38 2.65 4.31
CA GLY A 29 9.48 1.20 4.16
C GLY A 29 10.66 0.75 3.30
N LYS A 30 10.80 -0.57 3.15
CA LYS A 30 11.74 -1.17 2.18
C LYS A 30 11.09 -1.21 0.81
N HIS A 31 11.74 -0.64 -0.21
CA HIS A 31 11.26 -0.61 -1.59
C HIS A 31 12.06 -1.60 -2.45
N GLU A 32 11.36 -2.46 -3.17
CA GLU A 32 11.92 -3.48 -4.05
C GLU A 32 11.25 -3.38 -5.42
N LYS A 33 12.01 -2.94 -6.43
CA LYS A 33 11.51 -2.82 -7.80
C LYS A 33 11.22 -4.20 -8.38
N ARG A 34 10.07 -4.37 -9.01
CA ARG A 34 9.69 -5.57 -9.76
C ARG A 34 9.86 -5.35 -11.26
N ARG A 35 9.87 -6.46 -12.00
CA ARG A 35 9.98 -6.48 -13.46
C ARG A 35 8.76 -5.86 -14.16
N ASP A 36 7.61 -5.85 -13.47
CA ASP A 36 6.32 -5.44 -14.03
C ASP A 36 6.01 -3.94 -13.82
N GLU A 37 7.05 -3.10 -13.71
CA GLU A 37 6.92 -1.66 -13.46
C GLU A 37 6.19 -1.31 -12.14
N THR A 38 6.14 -2.26 -11.22
CA THR A 38 5.60 -2.08 -9.88
C THR A 38 6.71 -2.15 -8.84
N GLU A 39 6.49 -1.54 -7.69
CA GLU A 39 7.43 -1.59 -6.57
C GLU A 39 6.76 -2.27 -5.38
N LYS A 40 7.42 -3.28 -4.83
CA LYS A 40 7.01 -3.90 -3.57
C LYS A 40 7.53 -3.05 -2.43
N ILE A 41 6.62 -2.64 -1.56
CA ILE A 41 6.92 -1.81 -0.40
C ILE A 41 6.58 -2.57 0.86
N THR A 42 7.59 -2.87 1.66
CA THR A 42 7.41 -3.48 2.98
C THR A 42 7.46 -2.39 4.03
N CYS A 43 6.31 -2.10 4.64
CA CYS A 43 6.22 -1.16 5.75
C CYS A 43 6.98 -1.70 6.97
N VAL A 44 7.46 -0.80 7.83
CA VAL A 44 8.14 -1.15 9.10
C VAL A 44 7.32 -2.06 10.03
N CYS A 45 5.99 -2.05 9.90
CA CYS A 45 5.10 -2.97 10.64
C CYS A 45 4.99 -4.38 10.02
N GLY A 46 5.74 -4.67 8.96
CA GLY A 46 5.75 -5.95 8.25
C GLY A 46 4.67 -6.10 7.17
N ARG A 47 3.77 -5.11 7.00
CA ARG A 47 2.75 -5.14 5.94
C ARG A 47 3.34 -4.80 4.59
N ILE A 48 2.91 -5.53 3.57
CA ILE A 48 3.41 -5.40 2.20
C ILE A 48 2.36 -4.71 1.32
N PHE A 49 2.84 -3.75 0.55
CA PHE A 49 2.08 -2.97 -0.41
C PHE A 49 2.76 -3.07 -1.78
N ILE A 50 1.99 -2.86 -2.83
CA ILE A 50 2.49 -2.72 -4.19
C ILE A 50 2.19 -1.29 -4.63
N PHE A 51 3.21 -0.58 -5.05
CA PHE A 51 3.10 0.70 -5.71
C PHE A 51 3.14 0.50 -7.21
N ASP A 52 2.05 0.89 -7.88
CA ASP A 52 1.98 0.94 -9.33
C ASP A 52 2.52 2.30 -9.80
N SER A 53 3.68 2.29 -10.46
CA SER A 53 4.33 3.49 -10.95
C SER A 53 3.57 4.14 -12.12
N LYS A 54 2.81 3.37 -12.92
CA LYS A 54 1.98 3.88 -14.03
C LYS A 54 0.81 4.69 -13.52
N ASN A 55 0.12 4.16 -12.52
CA ASN A 55 -1.08 4.78 -11.96
C ASN A 55 -0.80 5.66 -10.73
N LYS A 56 0.44 5.65 -10.21
CA LYS A 56 0.86 6.27 -8.94
C LYS A 56 -0.05 5.90 -7.77
N LYS A 57 -0.44 4.62 -7.71
CA LYS A 57 -1.38 4.11 -6.70
C LYS A 57 -0.73 3.05 -5.84
N TYR A 58 -1.00 3.14 -4.54
CA TYR A 58 -0.67 2.09 -3.58
C TYR A 58 -1.85 1.12 -3.46
N ARG A 59 -1.55 -0.17 -3.54
CA ARG A 59 -2.49 -1.24 -3.20
C ARG A 59 -1.85 -2.21 -2.22
N ARG A 60 -2.66 -2.99 -1.52
CA ARG A 60 -2.14 -4.11 -0.72
C ARG A 60 -1.59 -5.19 -1.67
N ALA A 61 -0.51 -5.84 -1.27
CA ALA A 61 -0.01 -7.01 -1.98
C ALA A 61 -1.05 -8.13 -1.93
N LEU A 62 -1.22 -8.84 -3.05
CA LEU A 62 -1.97 -10.09 -3.11
C LEU A 62 -1.18 -11.19 -2.40
N LEU A 63 -1.84 -12.29 -2.04
CA LEU A 63 -1.18 -13.41 -1.35
C LEU A 63 -0.01 -13.97 -2.16
N GLU A 64 -0.13 -13.98 -3.48
CA GLU A 64 0.91 -14.41 -4.43
C GLU A 64 2.12 -13.46 -4.49
N GLU A 65 2.00 -12.26 -3.92
CA GLU A 65 3.00 -11.19 -3.98
C GLU A 65 3.73 -10.95 -2.64
N VAL A 66 3.37 -11.69 -1.59
CA VAL A 66 3.95 -11.62 -0.24
C VAL A 66 5.28 -12.34 -0.18
#